data_AF-A0A366RTF9-F1
#
_entry.id   AF-A0A366RTF9-F1
#
_cell.length_a   1.000
_cell.length_b   1.000
_cell.length_c   1.000
_cell.angle_alpha   90.00
_cell.angle_beta   90.00
_cell.angle_gamma   90.00
#
_symmetry.space_group_name_H-M   'P 1'
#
loop_
_entity.id
_entity.type
_entity.pdbx_description
1 polymer ?
#
loop_
_entity_poly.entity_id
_entity_poly.type
_entity_poly.pdbx_seq_one_letter_code
_entity_poly.pdbx_strand_id
1 'polypeptide(L)'
;MSNQVPNQMEEDEQPYCIWHPDLATEETYRALALKFPSMRYQVGRACATAGYYDLYKELDLLPEVSIAEEARESHTEGGKLIYDEIMGCKSRYAIMNDCKREVETYEDDYEYPAYLNGDTEVRWRLKARQKLSRDELQDLLPCIKEDMHLDIEKQEVDEEHGTLSNEEAKLLWQPLPQDLPTVKKTLLLQMAAYDGNIERFARLAGGGRTLSQLDLECVERGILHHSMFARWWADQVKEDTVYAKAVPHITWIQEPIIARRIMVNDYAYFEKRWPAGDPKPYIIWWPLRPDAQFLLFLLEKCPEITMQTAAAAIVCDYDHVYAAADPEPSTDLWEVASYSTNPFYREDQEKRAKEKNFDLGWNGWKDLMPLYRQCDLMKTREFTVLEPYEGGIRDTVGQYEVPTIYEKIVNTGDVQVKVWEGVGRVSSVN
;
A
#
# COMPACT_ATOMS: atom_id res chain seq x y z
N MET A 1 23.01 16.16 -19.00
CA MET A 1 22.90 17.61 -18.66
C MET A 1 23.78 18.46 -19.59
N SER A 2 23.38 19.69 -19.94
CA SER A 2 24.08 20.56 -20.92
C SER A 2 25.21 21.42 -20.35
N ASN A 3 25.42 21.42 -19.03
CA ASN A 3 26.36 22.31 -18.32
C ASN A 3 26.13 23.81 -18.59
N GLN A 4 24.87 24.22 -18.75
CA GLN A 4 24.48 25.62 -18.93
C GLN A 4 23.55 26.04 -17.80
N VAL A 5 23.89 27.13 -17.11
CA VAL A 5 23.04 27.73 -16.07
C VAL A 5 22.16 28.81 -16.71
N PRO A 6 20.82 28.75 -16.56
CA PRO A 6 19.91 29.75 -17.11
C PRO A 6 20.22 31.17 -16.65
N ASN A 7 19.78 32.16 -17.43
CA ASN A 7 19.97 33.56 -17.09
C ASN A 7 19.07 34.03 -15.95
N GLN A 8 17.82 33.56 -15.96
CA GLN A 8 16.76 33.84 -15.01
C GLN A 8 15.91 32.56 -14.88
N MET A 9 15.37 32.33 -13.70
CA MET A 9 14.37 31.30 -13.37
C MET A 9 13.54 31.85 -12.22
N GLU A 10 12.22 31.84 -12.37
CA GLU A 10 11.29 32.09 -11.26
C GLU A 10 11.25 30.88 -10.30
N GLU A 11 10.68 31.02 -9.10
CA GLU A 11 10.66 29.94 -8.11
C GLU A 11 9.88 28.70 -8.59
N ASP A 12 8.78 28.90 -9.31
CA ASP A 12 7.97 27.83 -9.90
C ASP A 12 8.61 27.16 -11.13
N GLU A 13 9.66 27.78 -11.68
CA GLU A 13 10.46 27.21 -12.78
C GLU A 13 11.66 26.40 -12.27
N GLN A 14 11.93 26.38 -10.96
CA GLN A 14 13.07 25.67 -10.38
C GLN A 14 12.76 24.17 -10.24
N PRO A 15 13.42 23.30 -11.03
CA PRO A 15 13.16 21.86 -10.97
C PRO A 15 13.59 21.26 -9.63
N TYR A 16 12.82 20.30 -9.14
CA TYR A 16 13.13 19.60 -7.88
C TYR A 16 14.34 18.66 -8.04
N CYS A 17 14.39 17.90 -9.15
CA CYS A 17 15.50 17.00 -9.48
C CYS A 17 16.38 17.54 -10.62
N ILE A 18 17.66 17.82 -10.33
CA ILE A 18 18.60 18.47 -11.26
C ILE A 18 19.82 17.63 -11.66
N TRP A 19 19.85 16.36 -11.27
CA TRP A 19 21.01 15.49 -11.43
C TRP A 19 20.73 14.23 -12.26
N HIS A 20 19.46 14.04 -12.67
CA HIS A 20 19.02 12.94 -13.51
C HIS A 20 18.67 13.46 -14.93
N PRO A 21 18.92 12.71 -16.03
CA PRO A 21 19.54 11.39 -16.08
C PRO A 21 21.06 11.40 -15.93
N ASP A 22 21.70 12.53 -16.21
CA ASP A 22 23.16 12.69 -16.13
C ASP A 22 23.54 13.85 -15.20
N LEU A 23 24.69 13.72 -14.56
CA LEU A 23 25.26 14.75 -13.70
C LEU A 23 25.82 15.92 -14.52
N ALA A 24 25.66 17.15 -14.01
CA ALA A 24 26.42 18.31 -14.48
C ALA A 24 27.80 18.35 -13.81
N THR A 25 28.72 19.19 -14.32
CA THR A 25 30.03 19.37 -13.68
C THR A 25 29.90 20.08 -12.33
N GLU A 26 30.89 19.88 -11.46
CA GLU A 26 30.95 20.54 -10.16
C GLU A 26 30.94 22.08 -10.29
N GLU A 27 31.66 22.65 -11.27
CA GLU A 27 31.63 24.09 -11.54
C GLU A 27 30.26 24.58 -11.98
N THR A 28 29.50 23.76 -12.71
CA THR A 28 28.12 24.11 -13.11
C THR A 28 27.22 24.21 -11.90
N TYR A 29 27.29 23.23 -11.00
CA TYR A 29 26.52 23.22 -9.77
C TYR A 29 26.91 24.36 -8.83
N ARG A 30 28.21 24.68 -8.73
CA ARG A 30 28.71 25.84 -7.98
C ARG A 30 28.15 27.15 -8.55
N ALA A 31 28.17 27.32 -9.87
CA ALA A 31 27.59 28.50 -10.52
C ALA A 31 26.07 28.59 -10.32
N LEU A 32 25.37 27.45 -10.34
CA LEU A 32 23.93 27.37 -10.09
C LEU A 32 23.58 27.82 -8.66
N ALA A 33 24.25 27.26 -7.65
CA ALA A 33 24.05 27.62 -6.24
C ALA A 33 24.35 29.09 -5.93
N LEU A 34 25.38 29.66 -6.58
CA LEU A 34 25.71 31.09 -6.45
C LEU A 34 24.65 31.99 -7.06
N LYS A 35 24.08 31.59 -8.21
CA LYS A 35 23.13 32.41 -8.96
C LYS A 35 21.70 32.28 -8.44
N PHE A 36 21.32 31.09 -7.97
CA PHE A 36 20.00 30.76 -7.44
C PHE A 36 20.16 30.14 -6.04
N PRO A 37 20.36 30.98 -4.99
CA PRO A 37 20.61 30.48 -3.63
C PRO A 37 19.47 29.65 -3.01
N SER A 38 18.25 29.76 -3.54
CA SER A 38 17.10 28.92 -3.19
C SER A 38 17.30 27.45 -3.58
N MET A 39 18.11 27.17 -4.60
CA MET A 39 18.34 25.82 -5.12
C MET A 39 19.49 25.07 -4.42
N ARG A 40 20.02 25.59 -3.31
CA ARG A 40 21.21 25.03 -2.65
C ARG A 40 21.01 23.60 -2.16
N TYR A 41 19.80 23.22 -1.71
CA TYR A 41 19.50 21.83 -1.31
C TYR A 41 19.44 20.88 -2.51
N GLN A 42 18.87 21.31 -3.63
CA GLN A 42 18.86 20.57 -4.89
C GLN A 42 20.31 20.33 -5.39
N VAL A 43 21.15 21.37 -5.29
CA VAL A 43 22.59 21.26 -5.58
C VAL A 43 23.29 20.33 -4.59
N GLY A 44 22.96 20.40 -3.30
CA GLY A 44 23.49 19.51 -2.26
C GLY A 44 23.18 18.04 -2.54
N ARG A 45 21.94 17.73 -2.93
CA ARG A 45 21.54 16.38 -3.34
C ARG A 45 22.27 15.93 -4.60
N ALA A 46 22.46 16.81 -5.59
CA ALA A 46 23.28 16.51 -6.76
C ALA A 46 24.75 16.21 -6.39
N CYS A 47 25.31 16.94 -5.41
CA CYS A 47 26.65 16.67 -4.89
C CYS A 47 26.73 15.30 -4.20
N ALA A 48 25.69 14.92 -3.44
CA ALA A 48 25.57 13.59 -2.85
C ALA A 48 25.56 12.48 -3.91
N THR A 49 24.79 12.64 -4.99
CA THR A 49 24.78 11.67 -6.10
C THR A 49 26.13 11.61 -6.84
N ALA A 50 26.78 12.76 -7.06
CA ALA A 50 28.00 12.86 -7.84
C ALA A 50 29.29 12.56 -7.05
N GLY A 51 29.24 12.65 -5.73
CA GLY A 51 30.42 12.60 -4.85
C GLY A 51 31.22 13.91 -4.81
N TYR A 52 30.60 15.06 -5.09
CA TYR A 52 31.25 16.37 -5.04
C TYR A 52 31.31 16.91 -3.60
N TYR A 53 32.12 16.27 -2.76
CA TYR A 53 32.22 16.60 -1.34
C TYR A 53 32.70 18.03 -1.06
N ASP A 54 33.71 18.52 -1.79
CA ASP A 54 34.23 19.87 -1.58
C ASP A 54 33.15 20.94 -1.86
N LEU A 55 32.43 20.82 -2.96
CA LEU A 55 31.28 21.68 -3.25
C LEU A 55 30.19 21.54 -2.19
N TYR A 56 29.85 20.32 -1.75
CA TYR A 56 28.85 20.13 -0.68
C TYR A 56 29.22 20.92 0.58
N LYS A 57 30.50 20.93 0.97
CA LYS A 57 31.00 21.74 2.10
C LYS A 57 30.85 23.24 1.87
N GLU A 58 31.03 23.73 0.64
CA GLU A 58 30.86 25.14 0.29
C GLU A 58 29.40 25.61 0.41
N LEU A 59 28.42 24.71 0.27
CA LEU A 59 26.98 25.07 0.31
C LEU A 59 26.48 25.43 1.71
N ASP A 60 27.18 24.98 2.76
CA ASP A 60 26.87 25.20 4.18
C ASP A 60 25.40 24.83 4.51
N LEU A 61 25.01 23.61 4.12
CA LEU A 61 23.66 23.09 4.32
C LEU A 61 23.48 22.55 5.74
N LEU A 62 22.25 22.60 6.25
CA LEU A 62 21.87 21.81 7.41
C LEU A 62 21.97 20.30 7.09
N PRO A 63 22.25 19.44 8.09
CA PRO A 63 22.40 18.00 7.88
C PRO A 63 21.06 17.35 7.51
N GLU A 64 20.80 17.29 6.20
CA GLU A 64 19.52 16.88 5.60
C GLU A 64 19.49 15.36 5.32
N VAL A 65 18.40 14.69 5.72
CA VAL A 65 18.32 13.22 5.70
C VAL A 65 18.22 12.64 4.29
N SER A 66 17.54 13.29 3.36
CA SER A 66 17.39 12.84 1.97
C SER A 66 18.72 12.91 1.21
N ILE A 67 19.53 13.94 1.46
CA ILE A 67 20.90 14.06 0.96
C ILE A 67 21.76 12.91 1.51
N ALA A 68 21.62 12.55 2.80
CA ALA A 68 22.35 11.42 3.36
C ALA A 68 21.95 10.09 2.68
N GLU A 69 20.66 9.84 2.47
CA GLU A 69 20.18 8.64 1.77
C GLU A 69 20.72 8.57 0.35
N GLU A 70 20.68 9.66 -0.41
CA GLU A 70 21.24 9.74 -1.75
C GLU A 70 22.76 9.51 -1.75
N ALA A 71 23.48 10.11 -0.80
CA ALA A 71 24.93 10.01 -0.68
C ALA A 71 25.38 8.56 -0.41
N ARG A 72 24.63 7.86 0.45
CA ARG A 72 24.84 6.43 0.77
C ARG A 72 24.70 5.54 -0.47
N GLU A 73 23.69 5.82 -1.28
CA GLU A 73 23.38 5.03 -2.49
C GLU A 73 24.21 5.44 -3.72
N SER A 74 24.96 6.55 -3.65
CA SER A 74 25.83 6.99 -4.75
C SER A 74 27.01 6.05 -5.03
N HIS A 75 27.44 5.29 -4.01
CA HIS A 75 28.66 4.46 -4.04
C HIS A 75 29.95 5.20 -4.46
N THR A 76 30.00 6.52 -4.29
CA THR A 76 31.19 7.34 -4.53
C THR A 76 31.98 7.57 -3.24
N GLU A 77 33.29 7.81 -3.34
CA GLU A 77 34.10 8.16 -2.16
C GLU A 77 33.62 9.46 -1.50
N GLY A 78 33.31 10.48 -2.31
CA GLY A 78 32.77 11.74 -1.81
C GLY A 78 31.38 11.61 -1.20
N GLY A 79 30.48 10.81 -1.79
CA GLY A 79 29.17 10.52 -1.22
C GLY A 79 29.27 9.83 0.14
N LYS A 80 30.23 8.91 0.32
CA LYS A 80 30.50 8.32 1.64
C LYS A 80 30.90 9.38 2.67
N LEU A 81 31.75 10.35 2.30
CA LEU A 81 32.14 11.44 3.19
C LEU A 81 30.94 12.34 3.56
N ILE A 82 30.08 12.66 2.59
CA ILE A 82 28.84 13.41 2.83
C ILE A 82 27.92 12.66 3.80
N TYR A 83 27.70 11.36 3.58
CA TYR A 83 26.89 10.52 4.46
C TYR A 83 27.46 10.47 5.88
N ASP A 84 28.76 10.17 6.03
CA ASP A 84 29.41 10.07 7.33
C ASP A 84 29.37 11.41 8.09
N GLU A 85 29.49 12.54 7.38
CA GLU A 85 29.36 13.88 7.95
C GLU A 85 27.94 14.14 8.48
N ILE A 86 26.91 13.94 7.65
CA ILE A 86 25.51 14.18 8.05
C ILE A 86 25.10 13.25 9.19
N MET A 87 25.46 11.97 9.11
CA MET A 87 25.13 10.96 10.13
C MET A 87 25.91 11.16 11.43
N GLY A 88 27.05 11.86 11.39
CA GLY A 88 27.81 12.26 12.56
C GLY A 88 27.20 13.42 13.35
N CYS A 89 26.23 14.14 12.77
CA CYS A 89 25.54 15.24 13.42
C CYS A 89 24.54 14.75 14.47
N LYS A 90 24.44 15.48 15.61
CA LYS A 90 23.49 15.17 16.69
C LYS A 90 22.04 15.39 16.31
N SER A 91 21.79 16.38 15.47
CA SER A 91 20.48 16.75 14.97
C SER A 91 20.56 16.76 13.45
N ARG A 92 19.57 16.13 12.81
CA ARG A 92 19.38 16.08 11.36
C ARG A 92 17.98 16.62 11.03
N TYR A 93 17.77 17.01 9.79
CA TYR A 93 16.58 17.74 9.35
C TYR A 93 15.93 17.05 8.14
N ALA A 94 14.61 17.09 8.07
CA ALA A 94 13.84 16.69 6.88
C ALA A 94 13.39 17.95 6.15
N ILE A 95 14.24 18.44 5.24
CA ILE A 95 14.02 19.71 4.52
C ILE A 95 13.50 19.42 3.11
N MET A 96 13.94 18.31 2.51
CA MET A 96 13.48 17.89 1.19
C MET A 96 12.32 16.89 1.33
N ASN A 97 11.27 17.04 0.51
CA ASN A 97 10.13 16.12 0.47
C ASN A 97 9.87 15.63 -0.96
N ASP A 98 10.28 14.39 -1.26
CA ASP A 98 10.18 13.80 -2.59
C ASP A 98 8.75 13.54 -3.07
N CYS A 99 7.81 13.30 -2.15
CA CYS A 99 6.40 13.09 -2.48
C CYS A 99 5.73 14.39 -2.91
N LYS A 100 6.05 15.50 -2.23
CA LYS A 100 5.52 16.84 -2.56
C LYS A 100 6.34 17.56 -3.62
N ARG A 101 7.61 17.16 -3.80
CA ARG A 101 8.63 17.87 -4.59
C ARG A 101 8.88 19.28 -4.08
N GLU A 102 8.94 19.39 -2.75
CA GLU A 102 9.10 20.67 -2.05
C GLU A 102 10.40 20.66 -1.25
N VAL A 103 11.04 21.84 -1.17
CA VAL A 103 12.15 22.11 -0.27
C VAL A 103 11.67 23.14 0.74
N GLU A 104 11.70 22.80 2.04
CA GLU A 104 11.26 23.72 3.08
C GLU A 104 12.21 24.93 3.15
N THR A 105 11.64 26.13 3.08
CA THR A 105 12.40 27.38 3.02
C THR A 105 12.30 28.19 4.30
N TYR A 106 11.32 27.91 5.16
CA TYR A 106 11.13 28.59 6.42
C TYR A 106 11.72 27.79 7.58
N GLU A 107 12.71 28.36 8.27
CA GLU A 107 13.41 27.69 9.38
C GLU A 107 12.48 27.27 10.53
N ASP A 108 11.38 28.01 10.73
CA ASP A 108 10.38 27.70 11.76
C ASP A 108 9.59 26.41 11.46
N ASP A 109 9.58 25.97 10.19
CA ASP A 109 8.86 24.78 9.72
C ASP A 109 9.77 23.55 9.56
N TYR A 110 11.06 23.67 9.88
CA TYR A 110 12.00 22.55 9.78
C TYR A 110 11.66 21.43 10.77
N GLU A 111 11.47 20.22 10.24
CA GLU A 111 11.29 19.04 11.06
C GLU A 111 12.64 18.54 11.60
N TYR A 112 12.80 18.55 12.93
CA TYR A 112 13.96 17.99 13.62
C TYR A 112 13.62 17.52 15.06
N PRO A 113 14.31 16.49 15.61
CA PRO A 113 15.30 15.67 14.94
C PRO A 113 14.66 14.72 13.91
N ALA A 114 15.18 14.74 12.70
CA ALA A 114 14.82 13.80 11.64
C ALA A 114 15.76 12.58 11.65
N TYR A 115 15.28 11.49 11.06
CA TYR A 115 16.00 10.22 10.95
C TYR A 115 15.89 9.71 9.52
N LEU A 116 16.82 8.82 9.14
CA LEU A 116 16.67 8.12 7.88
C LEU A 116 15.36 7.35 7.90
N ASN A 117 14.58 7.48 6.84
CA ASN A 117 13.30 6.82 6.72
C ASN A 117 13.27 5.89 5.53
N GLY A 118 14.10 6.05 4.50
CA GLY A 118 14.13 5.28 3.26
C GLY A 118 13.09 5.70 2.22
N ASP A 119 12.51 6.90 2.34
CA ASP A 119 11.54 7.48 1.39
C ASP A 119 12.21 8.23 0.23
N THR A 120 13.51 8.49 0.29
CA THR A 120 14.23 9.22 -0.76
C THR A 120 14.20 8.46 -2.09
N GLU A 121 13.82 9.14 -3.17
CA GLU A 121 13.90 8.66 -4.55
C GLU A 121 15.34 8.71 -5.05
N VAL A 122 16.14 7.79 -4.52
CA VAL A 122 17.54 7.64 -4.91
C VAL A 122 17.68 7.17 -6.36
N ARG A 123 18.84 7.42 -6.96
CA ARG A 123 19.10 7.19 -8.40
C ARG A 123 18.59 5.87 -8.97
N TRP A 124 18.74 4.75 -8.28
CA TRP A 124 18.30 3.45 -8.81
C TRP A 124 16.77 3.30 -8.89
N ARG A 125 16.01 3.98 -8.01
CA ARG A 125 14.53 3.98 -8.05
C ARG A 125 13.99 4.69 -9.28
N LEU A 126 14.72 5.70 -9.75
CA LEU A 126 14.37 6.46 -10.96
C LEU A 126 14.49 5.65 -12.26
N LYS A 127 15.12 4.47 -12.25
CA LYS A 127 15.22 3.60 -13.44
C LYS A 127 13.90 2.97 -13.82
N ALA A 128 12.99 2.75 -12.87
CA ALA A 128 11.69 2.18 -13.18
C ALA A 128 10.88 3.15 -14.06
N ARG A 129 10.30 2.62 -15.14
CA ARG A 129 9.44 3.39 -16.06
C ARG A 129 8.18 2.63 -16.39
N GLN A 130 7.10 3.39 -16.50
CA GLN A 130 5.80 2.90 -16.92
C GLN A 130 5.62 3.11 -18.40
N LYS A 131 5.10 2.09 -19.08
CA LYS A 131 4.74 2.21 -20.47
C LYS A 131 3.57 3.18 -20.62
N LEU A 132 3.68 4.12 -21.55
CA LEU A 132 2.57 4.94 -22.02
C LEU A 132 1.37 4.06 -22.40
N SER A 133 0.32 4.13 -21.57
CA SER A 133 -0.95 3.44 -21.77
C SER A 133 -2.02 4.41 -22.26
N ARG A 134 -3.05 3.90 -22.93
CA ARG A 134 -4.26 4.66 -23.29
C ARG A 134 -5.23 4.81 -22.10
N ASP A 135 -5.07 3.98 -21.08
CA ASP A 135 -5.87 4.01 -19.86
C ASP A 135 -5.34 5.09 -18.90
N GLU A 136 -6.14 5.45 -17.91
CA GLU A 136 -5.91 6.56 -16.97
C GLU A 136 -4.44 6.65 -16.50
N LEU A 137 -3.80 7.79 -16.76
CA LEU A 137 -2.46 8.08 -16.28
C LEU A 137 -2.51 8.26 -14.76
N GLN A 138 -1.98 7.30 -14.01
CA GLN A 138 -1.83 7.43 -12.56
C GLN A 138 -0.57 8.24 -12.26
N ASP A 139 -0.72 9.34 -11.52
CA ASP A 139 0.43 10.06 -10.96
C ASP A 139 0.94 9.27 -9.76
N LEU A 140 2.00 8.49 -9.98
CA LEU A 140 2.61 7.66 -8.95
C LEU A 140 3.67 8.48 -8.23
N LEU A 141 3.30 8.94 -7.04
CA LEU A 141 4.20 9.64 -6.15
C LEU A 141 5.03 8.64 -5.34
N PRO A 142 6.30 8.98 -5.02
CA PRO A 142 7.02 10.17 -5.47
C PRO A 142 7.43 10.14 -6.95
N CYS A 143 7.33 11.27 -7.65
CA CYS A 143 7.78 11.43 -9.04
C CYS A 143 8.72 12.63 -9.17
N ILE A 144 9.91 12.54 -8.59
CA ILE A 144 10.86 13.67 -8.52
C ILE A 144 11.39 14.13 -9.88
N LYS A 145 11.24 13.31 -10.93
CA LYS A 145 11.56 13.65 -12.33
C LYS A 145 10.47 14.49 -13.00
N GLU A 146 9.30 14.61 -12.39
CA GLU A 146 8.17 15.41 -12.86
C GLU A 146 7.62 14.97 -14.23
N ASP A 147 7.79 13.68 -14.56
CA ASP A 147 7.43 13.07 -15.84
C ASP A 147 6.45 11.89 -15.72
N MET A 148 5.82 11.77 -14.55
CA MET A 148 4.88 10.69 -14.17
C MET A 148 5.48 9.27 -14.31
N HIS A 149 6.81 9.16 -14.31
CA HIS A 149 7.54 7.93 -14.58
C HIS A 149 7.28 7.31 -15.95
N LEU A 150 6.88 8.09 -16.95
CA LEU A 150 6.43 7.58 -18.26
C LEU A 150 7.55 7.34 -19.27
N ASP A 151 7.48 6.25 -20.02
CA ASP A 151 8.36 5.98 -21.16
C ASP A 151 7.59 5.20 -22.26
N ILE A 152 8.19 5.07 -23.44
CA ILE A 152 7.62 4.33 -24.58
C ILE A 152 7.48 2.84 -24.26
N GLU A 153 8.43 2.31 -23.48
CA GLU A 153 8.46 0.93 -23.03
C GLU A 153 8.54 0.87 -21.50
N LYS A 154 8.03 -0.22 -20.93
CA LYS A 154 8.16 -0.47 -19.49
C LYS A 154 9.63 -0.77 -19.20
N GLN A 155 10.20 -0.09 -18.21
CA GLN A 155 11.53 -0.39 -17.69
C GLN A 155 11.38 -0.85 -16.25
N GLU A 156 11.99 -1.98 -15.93
CA GLU A 156 12.05 -2.51 -14.57
C GLU A 156 13.38 -2.12 -13.94
N VAL A 157 13.40 -2.06 -12.61
CA VAL A 157 14.67 -1.94 -11.88
C VAL A 157 15.50 -3.20 -12.08
N ASP A 158 16.82 -3.09 -11.90
CA ASP A 158 17.71 -4.25 -11.95
C ASP A 158 17.29 -5.31 -10.92
N GLU A 159 17.53 -6.59 -11.20
CA GLU A 159 17.07 -7.70 -10.35
C GLU A 159 17.54 -7.58 -8.88
N GLU A 160 18.73 -7.01 -8.67
CA GLU A 160 19.29 -6.72 -7.34
C GLU A 160 18.44 -5.73 -6.53
N HIS A 161 17.69 -4.87 -7.21
CA HIS A 161 16.76 -3.90 -6.63
C HIS A 161 15.34 -4.47 -6.47
N GLY A 162 15.05 -5.63 -7.06
CA GLY A 162 13.76 -6.32 -6.96
C GLY A 162 13.64 -7.34 -5.82
N THR A 163 14.73 -7.65 -5.11
CA THR A 163 14.77 -8.65 -4.03
C THR A 163 15.40 -8.09 -2.76
N LEU A 164 14.87 -8.48 -1.59
CA LEU A 164 15.46 -8.10 -0.31
C LEU A 164 16.70 -8.94 -0.02
N SER A 165 17.74 -8.29 0.48
CA SER A 165 18.86 -8.97 1.14
C SER A 165 18.40 -9.63 2.45
N ASN A 166 19.21 -10.54 2.99
CA ASN A 166 18.91 -11.18 4.29
C ASN A 166 18.81 -10.17 5.44
N GLU A 167 19.59 -9.10 5.42
CA GLU A 167 19.52 -8.05 6.45
C GLU A 167 18.27 -7.19 6.31
N GLU A 168 17.86 -6.85 5.09
CA GLU A 168 16.58 -6.17 4.82
C GLU A 168 15.39 -7.05 5.21
N ALA A 169 15.44 -8.36 4.89
CA ALA A 169 14.37 -9.30 5.22
C ALA A 169 14.14 -9.40 6.74
N LYS A 170 15.19 -9.29 7.58
CA LYS A 170 15.04 -9.28 9.05
C LYS A 170 14.11 -8.18 9.53
N LEU A 171 14.01 -7.07 8.79
CA LEU A 171 13.10 -5.99 9.15
C LEU A 171 11.65 -6.47 9.18
N LEU A 172 11.25 -7.51 8.44
CA LEU A 172 9.88 -8.05 8.45
C LEU A 172 9.40 -8.45 9.86
N TRP A 173 10.28 -9.01 10.70
CA TRP A 173 9.92 -9.49 12.04
C TRP A 173 10.66 -8.78 13.19
N GLN A 174 11.65 -7.95 12.90
CA GLN A 174 12.33 -7.12 13.89
C GLN A 174 11.70 -5.72 13.96
N PRO A 175 11.83 -5.02 15.11
CA PRO A 175 11.48 -3.60 15.20
C PRO A 175 12.23 -2.80 14.12
N LEU A 176 11.53 -1.84 13.51
CA LEU A 176 12.18 -0.93 12.57
C LEU A 176 13.20 -0.05 13.31
N PRO A 177 14.49 -0.02 12.92
CA PRO A 177 15.50 0.82 13.54
C PRO A 177 15.12 2.29 13.36
N GLN A 178 15.50 3.19 14.27
CA GLN A 178 15.14 4.61 14.20
C GLN A 178 15.64 5.28 12.91
N ASP A 179 16.91 5.06 12.58
CA ASP A 179 17.45 5.29 11.25
C ASP A 179 17.16 4.06 10.40
N LEU A 180 16.04 4.10 9.68
CA LEU A 180 15.72 3.09 8.69
C LEU A 180 16.59 3.36 7.46
N PRO A 181 17.60 2.51 7.15
CA PRO A 181 18.42 2.73 5.99
C PRO A 181 17.58 2.85 4.71
N THR A 182 18.13 3.43 3.66
CA THR A 182 17.58 3.26 2.31
C THR A 182 17.45 1.76 2.06
N VAL A 183 16.20 1.32 1.95
CA VAL A 183 15.82 -0.08 1.75
C VAL A 183 14.68 -0.16 0.77
N LYS A 184 14.55 -1.34 0.18
CA LYS A 184 13.37 -1.79 -0.54
C LYS A 184 12.22 -1.96 0.44
N LYS A 185 11.22 -1.07 0.35
CA LYS A 185 10.18 -0.92 1.38
C LYS A 185 8.86 -1.58 1.02
N THR A 186 8.63 -1.91 -0.24
CA THR A 186 7.30 -2.25 -0.74
C THR A 186 6.76 -3.48 -0.03
N LEU A 187 7.56 -4.54 0.11
CA LEU A 187 7.15 -5.72 0.87
C LEU A 187 6.96 -5.40 2.36
N LEU A 188 7.84 -4.61 2.97
CA LEU A 188 7.74 -4.26 4.39
C LEU A 188 6.43 -3.51 4.68
N LEU A 189 6.05 -2.60 3.79
CA LEU A 189 4.80 -1.83 3.83
C LEU A 189 3.59 -2.74 3.66
N GLN A 190 3.60 -3.58 2.62
CA GLN A 190 2.51 -4.51 2.33
C GLN A 190 2.29 -5.48 3.49
N MET A 191 3.34 -6.04 4.07
CA MET A 191 3.21 -6.94 5.23
C MET A 191 2.74 -6.21 6.49
N ALA A 192 3.16 -4.96 6.71
CA ALA A 192 2.63 -4.15 7.80
C ALA A 192 1.11 -3.88 7.65
N ALA A 193 0.64 -3.63 6.42
CA ALA A 193 -0.77 -3.50 6.12
C ALA A 193 -1.52 -4.83 6.30
N TYR A 194 -0.97 -5.90 5.74
CA TYR A 194 -1.53 -7.26 5.78
C TYR A 194 -1.79 -7.73 7.22
N ASP A 195 -0.86 -7.46 8.14
CA ASP A 195 -0.94 -7.80 9.57
C ASP A 195 -1.68 -6.73 10.42
N GLY A 196 -2.19 -5.67 9.79
CA GLY A 196 -2.87 -4.57 10.47
C GLY A 196 -2.00 -3.82 11.50
N ASN A 197 -0.69 -3.76 11.29
CA ASN A 197 0.25 -3.11 12.20
C ASN A 197 0.30 -1.59 11.92
N ILE A 198 -0.47 -0.82 12.70
CA ILE A 198 -0.63 0.64 12.54
C ILE A 198 0.72 1.36 12.56
N GLU A 199 1.53 1.16 13.61
CA GLU A 199 2.77 1.91 13.80
C GLU A 199 3.76 1.65 12.67
N ARG A 200 3.89 0.37 12.27
CA ARG A 200 4.79 -0.04 11.19
C ARG A 200 4.30 0.46 9.84
N PHE A 201 3.00 0.35 9.56
CA PHE A 201 2.40 0.82 8.31
C PHE A 201 2.56 2.34 8.17
N ALA A 202 2.14 3.10 9.19
CA ALA A 202 2.21 4.56 9.20
C ALA A 202 3.65 5.05 8.97
N ARG A 203 4.62 4.37 9.59
CA ARG A 203 6.05 4.69 9.46
C ARG A 203 6.64 4.34 8.09
N LEU A 204 6.22 3.23 7.47
CA LEU A 204 6.76 2.77 6.18
C LEU A 204 6.11 3.43 4.97
N ALA A 205 4.81 3.72 5.06
CA ALA A 205 4.06 4.37 3.99
C ALA A 205 4.57 5.80 3.75
N GLY A 206 5.04 6.46 4.81
CA GLY A 206 5.39 7.87 4.75
C GLY A 206 4.15 8.73 4.43
N GLY A 207 4.37 10.04 4.32
CA GLY A 207 3.29 11.02 4.21
C GLY A 207 2.83 11.38 2.80
N GLY A 208 3.01 10.53 1.78
CA GLY A 208 2.58 10.95 0.43
C GLY A 208 2.82 10.05 -0.78
N ARG A 209 3.28 8.80 -0.65
CA ARG A 209 3.36 7.90 -1.83
C ARG A 209 1.97 7.43 -2.26
N THR A 210 1.77 7.22 -3.56
CA THR A 210 0.54 6.59 -4.06
C THR A 210 0.58 5.08 -3.73
N LEU A 211 -0.52 4.53 -3.21
CA LEU A 211 -0.62 3.09 -2.95
C LEU A 211 -0.93 2.33 -4.23
N SER A 212 -0.16 1.28 -4.48
CA SER A 212 -0.43 0.34 -5.59
C SER A 212 -1.64 -0.54 -5.28
N GLN A 213 -2.18 -1.22 -6.31
CA GLN A 213 -3.26 -2.18 -6.12
C GLN A 213 -2.90 -3.28 -5.09
N LEU A 214 -1.67 -3.79 -5.12
CA LEU A 214 -1.21 -4.79 -4.14
C LEU A 214 -1.09 -4.23 -2.72
N ASP A 215 -0.69 -2.97 -2.57
CA ASP A 215 -0.68 -2.29 -1.28
C ASP A 215 -2.11 -2.23 -0.71
N LEU A 216 -3.08 -1.89 -1.56
CA LEU A 216 -4.50 -1.78 -1.19
C LEU A 216 -5.10 -3.13 -0.84
N GLU A 217 -4.82 -4.20 -1.59
CA GLU A 217 -5.29 -5.56 -1.25
C GLU A 217 -4.78 -6.00 0.13
N CYS A 218 -3.56 -5.62 0.50
CA CYS A 218 -3.00 -5.89 1.83
C CYS A 218 -3.66 -5.01 2.91
N VAL A 219 -3.96 -3.74 2.63
CA VAL A 219 -4.71 -2.85 3.53
C VAL A 219 -6.14 -3.35 3.77
N GLU A 220 -6.87 -3.70 2.70
CA GLU A 220 -8.23 -4.23 2.76
C GLU A 220 -8.29 -5.45 3.68
N ARG A 221 -7.37 -6.39 3.48
CA ARG A 221 -7.22 -7.55 4.35
C ARG A 221 -6.93 -7.12 5.79
N GLY A 222 -5.96 -6.24 6.03
CA GLY A 222 -5.63 -5.75 7.37
C GLY A 222 -6.85 -5.17 8.09
N ILE A 223 -7.67 -4.37 7.40
CA ILE A 223 -8.90 -3.77 7.92
C ILE A 223 -9.91 -4.87 8.29
N LEU A 224 -10.12 -5.84 7.41
CA LEU A 224 -11.07 -6.93 7.63
C LEU A 224 -10.67 -7.82 8.80
N HIS A 225 -9.37 -8.02 9.06
CA HIS A 225 -8.86 -8.89 10.11
C HIS A 225 -8.66 -8.17 11.46
N HIS A 226 -8.28 -6.89 11.46
CA HIS A 226 -7.82 -6.18 12.67
C HIS A 226 -8.67 -4.92 12.99
N SER A 227 -9.48 -5.00 14.05
CA SER A 227 -10.41 -3.90 14.41
C SER A 227 -9.73 -2.55 14.71
N MET A 228 -8.54 -2.55 15.33
CA MET A 228 -7.82 -1.31 15.61
C MET A 228 -7.32 -0.65 14.32
N PHE A 229 -6.82 -1.44 13.38
CA PHE A 229 -6.39 -0.96 12.07
C PHE A 229 -7.58 -0.42 11.25
N ALA A 230 -8.72 -1.12 11.27
CA ALA A 230 -9.96 -0.65 10.67
C ALA A 230 -10.42 0.70 11.24
N ARG A 231 -10.39 0.84 12.58
CA ARG A 231 -10.74 2.09 13.25
C ARG A 231 -9.79 3.22 12.87
N TRP A 232 -8.48 2.94 12.84
CA TRP A 232 -7.45 3.91 12.46
C TRP A 232 -7.63 4.39 11.01
N TRP A 233 -7.90 3.48 10.07
CA TRP A 233 -8.22 3.84 8.69
C TRP A 233 -9.52 4.63 8.56
N ALA A 234 -10.55 4.30 9.34
CA ALA A 234 -11.77 5.11 9.38
C ALA A 234 -11.50 6.56 9.80
N ASP A 235 -10.57 6.78 10.73
CA ASP A 235 -10.10 8.14 11.07
C ASP A 235 -9.29 8.77 9.94
N GLN A 236 -8.42 8.01 9.26
CA GLN A 236 -7.64 8.53 8.13
C GLN A 236 -8.54 9.05 7.00
N VAL A 237 -9.60 8.30 6.67
CA VAL A 237 -10.62 8.67 5.67
C VAL A 237 -11.43 9.87 6.15
N LYS A 238 -11.87 9.88 7.41
CA LYS A 238 -12.71 10.95 7.97
C LYS A 238 -11.99 12.30 8.02
N GLU A 239 -10.71 12.29 8.37
CA GLU A 239 -9.90 13.51 8.52
C GLU A 239 -9.16 13.90 7.23
N ASP A 240 -9.39 13.19 6.11
CA ASP A 240 -8.76 13.46 4.80
C ASP A 240 -7.23 13.59 4.88
N THR A 241 -6.63 12.66 5.63
CA THR A 241 -5.19 12.64 5.89
C THR A 241 -4.38 12.26 4.65
N VAL A 242 -3.05 12.37 4.76
CA VAL A 242 -2.12 11.93 3.70
C VAL A 242 -2.32 10.47 3.29
N TYR A 243 -2.70 9.59 4.22
CA TYR A 243 -2.96 8.18 3.92
C TYR A 243 -4.24 7.98 3.11
N ALA A 244 -5.28 8.78 3.37
CA ALA A 244 -6.51 8.74 2.56
C ALA A 244 -6.26 9.27 1.14
N LYS A 245 -5.44 10.33 1.01
CA LYS A 245 -5.04 10.91 -0.28
C LYS A 245 -4.16 10.00 -1.11
N ALA A 246 -3.41 9.11 -0.46
CA ALA A 246 -2.59 8.09 -1.12
C ALA A 246 -3.42 6.98 -1.81
N VAL A 247 -4.72 6.88 -1.52
CA VAL A 247 -5.62 5.87 -2.09
C VAL A 247 -6.26 6.42 -3.38
N PRO A 248 -6.07 5.76 -4.54
CA PRO A 248 -6.66 6.21 -5.80
C PRO A 248 -8.20 6.29 -5.76
N HIS A 249 -8.85 5.32 -5.12
CA HIS A 249 -10.30 5.26 -4.95
C HIS A 249 -10.67 4.96 -3.50
N ILE A 250 -11.09 5.99 -2.76
CA ILE A 250 -11.34 5.87 -1.31
C ILE A 250 -12.40 4.83 -0.95
N THR A 251 -13.31 4.51 -1.88
CA THR A 251 -14.34 3.48 -1.71
C THR A 251 -13.74 2.09 -1.45
N TRP A 252 -12.56 1.79 -1.98
CA TRP A 252 -11.84 0.53 -1.74
C TRP A 252 -11.43 0.36 -0.27
N ILE A 253 -11.29 1.46 0.47
CA ILE A 253 -11.02 1.44 1.92
C ILE A 253 -12.31 1.52 2.74
N GLN A 254 -13.30 2.28 2.27
CA GLN A 254 -14.58 2.42 2.99
C GLN A 254 -15.36 1.09 3.05
N GLU A 255 -15.37 0.31 1.96
CA GLU A 255 -16.04 -0.99 1.89
C GLU A 255 -15.60 -1.97 2.98
N PRO A 256 -14.30 -2.32 3.12
CA PRO A 256 -13.85 -3.24 4.15
C PRO A 256 -14.03 -2.67 5.57
N ILE A 257 -14.00 -1.34 5.76
CA ILE A 257 -14.31 -0.73 7.07
C ILE A 257 -15.76 -1.01 7.46
N ILE A 258 -16.71 -0.77 6.54
CA ILE A 258 -18.14 -1.02 6.80
C ILE A 258 -18.38 -2.52 7.02
N ALA A 259 -17.74 -3.37 6.22
CA ALA A 259 -17.80 -4.81 6.38
C ALA A 259 -17.33 -5.22 7.79
N ARG A 260 -16.20 -4.68 8.25
CA ARG A 260 -15.67 -4.95 9.59
C ARG A 260 -16.63 -4.49 10.68
N ARG A 261 -17.29 -3.33 10.53
CA ARG A 261 -18.29 -2.82 11.49
C ARG A 261 -19.50 -3.75 11.60
N ILE A 262 -19.93 -4.33 10.49
CA ILE A 262 -20.99 -5.35 10.48
C ILE A 262 -20.52 -6.60 11.23
N MET A 263 -19.32 -7.10 10.94
CA MET A 263 -18.77 -8.31 11.58
C MET A 263 -18.59 -8.19 13.10
N VAL A 264 -18.42 -6.96 13.62
CA VAL A 264 -18.32 -6.69 15.07
C VAL A 264 -19.64 -6.24 15.71
N ASN A 265 -20.76 -6.32 14.98
CA ASN A 265 -22.11 -5.99 15.44
C ASN A 265 -22.27 -4.54 15.92
N ASP A 266 -21.76 -3.56 15.16
CA ASP A 266 -21.86 -2.14 15.50
C ASP A 266 -23.29 -1.58 15.29
N TYR A 267 -24.18 -1.83 16.25
CA TYR A 267 -25.57 -1.32 16.26
C TYR A 267 -25.66 0.19 16.11
N ALA A 268 -24.74 0.94 16.72
CA ALA A 268 -24.81 2.39 16.76
C ALA A 268 -24.67 3.01 15.36
N TYR A 269 -23.89 2.38 14.48
CA TYR A 269 -23.74 2.87 13.12
C TYR A 269 -25.01 2.79 12.27
N PHE A 270 -25.77 1.71 12.47
CA PHE A 270 -26.92 1.36 11.64
C PHE A 270 -28.27 1.63 12.32
N GLU A 271 -28.28 2.29 13.49
CA GLU A 271 -29.48 2.53 14.31
C GLU A 271 -30.63 3.18 13.52
N LYS A 272 -30.31 4.15 12.66
CA LYS A 272 -31.34 4.92 11.93
C LYS A 272 -31.73 4.27 10.61
N ARG A 273 -30.73 3.93 9.78
CA ARG A 273 -30.80 3.32 8.45
C ARG A 273 -29.38 3.23 7.89
N TRP A 274 -29.22 2.68 6.69
CA TRP A 274 -27.95 2.76 5.97
C TRP A 274 -27.52 4.22 5.77
N PRO A 275 -26.30 4.61 6.14
CA PRO A 275 -25.82 5.97 5.94
C PRO A 275 -25.76 6.33 4.44
N ALA A 276 -26.08 7.59 4.12
CA ALA A 276 -26.13 8.04 2.72
C ALA A 276 -24.71 8.18 2.16
N GLY A 277 -24.47 7.59 0.99
CA GLY A 277 -23.15 7.60 0.33
C GLY A 277 -22.23 6.44 0.72
N ASP A 278 -22.59 5.68 1.76
CA ASP A 278 -21.81 4.53 2.19
C ASP A 278 -21.88 3.38 1.18
N PRO A 279 -20.74 2.79 0.81
CA PRO A 279 -20.72 1.63 -0.06
C PRO A 279 -21.24 0.39 0.69
N LYS A 280 -21.78 -0.58 -0.06
CA LYS A 280 -22.47 -1.77 0.47
C LYS A 280 -21.60 -3.01 0.27
N PRO A 281 -20.72 -3.33 1.22
CA PRO A 281 -19.81 -4.47 1.05
C PRO A 281 -20.60 -5.76 0.92
N TYR A 282 -20.16 -6.64 0.02
CA TYR A 282 -20.84 -7.92 -0.18
C TYR A 282 -20.43 -8.95 0.89
N ILE A 283 -19.13 -9.12 1.12
CA ILE A 283 -18.60 -10.06 2.10
C ILE A 283 -18.65 -9.42 3.49
N ILE A 284 -19.67 -9.77 4.26
CA ILE A 284 -19.90 -9.22 5.62
C ILE A 284 -19.77 -10.25 6.75
N TRP A 285 -19.22 -11.44 6.44
CA TRP A 285 -19.16 -12.60 7.35
C TRP A 285 -17.77 -13.21 7.53
N TRP A 286 -16.73 -12.64 6.92
CA TRP A 286 -15.36 -13.15 6.95
C TRP A 286 -14.36 -12.01 7.21
N PRO A 287 -13.37 -12.20 8.10
CA PRO A 287 -12.99 -13.42 8.81
C PRO A 287 -13.81 -13.68 10.09
N LEU A 288 -14.67 -12.74 10.48
CA LEU A 288 -15.46 -12.82 11.70
C LEU A 288 -16.95 -12.87 11.35
N ARG A 289 -17.68 -13.80 11.96
CA ARG A 289 -19.11 -13.97 11.72
C ARG A 289 -19.90 -12.95 12.56
N PRO A 290 -20.79 -12.14 11.94
CA PRO A 290 -21.72 -11.31 12.70
C PRO A 290 -22.71 -12.18 13.48
N ASP A 291 -23.27 -11.62 14.55
CA ASP A 291 -24.29 -12.28 15.35
C ASP A 291 -25.62 -12.36 14.58
N ALA A 292 -26.36 -13.45 14.76
CA ALA A 292 -27.63 -13.68 14.07
C ALA A 292 -28.69 -12.60 14.43
N GLN A 293 -28.75 -12.13 15.68
CA GLN A 293 -29.67 -11.06 16.08
C GLN A 293 -29.28 -9.72 15.47
N PHE A 294 -27.99 -9.46 15.31
CA PHE A 294 -27.52 -8.28 14.60
C PHE A 294 -27.91 -8.30 13.13
N LEU A 295 -27.81 -9.46 12.46
CA LEU A 295 -28.29 -9.60 11.08
C LEU A 295 -29.81 -9.39 10.95
N LEU A 296 -30.62 -9.91 11.88
CA LEU A 296 -32.07 -9.62 11.92
C LEU A 296 -32.35 -8.12 12.09
N PHE A 297 -31.59 -7.46 12.95
CA PHE A 297 -31.65 -6.02 13.12
C PHE A 297 -31.30 -5.27 11.83
N LEU A 298 -30.29 -5.72 11.08
CA LEU A 298 -29.95 -5.13 9.77
C LEU A 298 -31.05 -5.34 8.73
N LEU A 299 -31.75 -6.48 8.71
CA LEU A 299 -32.91 -6.67 7.82
C LEU A 299 -34.03 -5.66 8.12
N GLU A 300 -34.24 -5.33 9.40
CA GLU A 300 -35.25 -4.36 9.81
C GLU A 300 -34.85 -2.92 9.48
N LYS A 301 -33.62 -2.51 9.79
CA LYS A 301 -33.16 -1.12 9.67
C LYS A 301 -32.53 -0.77 8.33
N CYS A 302 -31.96 -1.76 7.64
CA CYS A 302 -31.16 -1.60 6.43
C CYS A 302 -31.57 -2.61 5.34
N PRO A 303 -32.84 -2.60 4.87
CA PRO A 303 -33.35 -3.57 3.89
C PRO A 303 -32.57 -3.57 2.56
N GLU A 304 -31.82 -2.53 2.25
CA GLU A 304 -30.97 -2.46 1.06
C GLU A 304 -29.79 -3.45 1.03
N ILE A 305 -29.46 -4.07 2.17
CA ILE A 305 -28.42 -5.12 2.26
C ILE A 305 -29.00 -6.51 2.55
N THR A 306 -30.28 -6.72 2.20
CA THR A 306 -30.97 -8.01 2.41
C THR A 306 -30.24 -9.17 1.71
N MET A 307 -29.72 -8.96 0.50
CA MET A 307 -28.97 -9.98 -0.25
C MET A 307 -27.70 -10.40 0.49
N GLN A 308 -26.93 -9.43 0.98
CA GLN A 308 -25.70 -9.66 1.75
C GLN A 308 -25.99 -10.35 3.07
N THR A 309 -27.10 -9.97 3.71
CA THR A 309 -27.55 -10.59 4.96
C THR A 309 -27.98 -12.04 4.74
N ALA A 310 -28.68 -12.33 3.64
CA ALA A 310 -29.01 -13.70 3.25
C ALA A 310 -27.75 -14.52 2.95
N ALA A 311 -26.78 -13.96 2.20
CA ALA A 311 -25.50 -14.62 1.94
C ALA A 311 -24.73 -14.92 3.25
N ALA A 312 -24.67 -13.96 4.17
CA ALA A 312 -24.07 -14.16 5.49
C ALA A 312 -24.79 -15.25 6.28
N ALA A 313 -26.12 -15.28 6.27
CA ALA A 313 -26.92 -16.29 6.95
C ALA A 313 -26.67 -17.70 6.40
N ILE A 314 -26.51 -17.86 5.09
CA ILE A 314 -26.14 -19.14 4.46
C ILE A 314 -24.78 -19.64 4.98
N VAL A 315 -23.75 -18.78 4.93
CA VAL A 315 -22.38 -19.16 5.30
C VAL A 315 -22.23 -19.38 6.80
N CYS A 316 -22.98 -18.64 7.61
CA CYS A 316 -22.97 -18.76 9.06
C CYS A 316 -23.92 -19.87 9.59
N ASP A 317 -24.72 -20.49 8.72
CA ASP A 317 -25.74 -21.50 9.05
C ASP A 317 -26.84 -20.97 9.98
N TYR A 318 -27.39 -19.79 9.64
CA TYR A 318 -28.49 -19.13 10.34
C TYR A 318 -29.80 -19.23 9.56
N ASP A 319 -30.42 -20.41 9.60
CA ASP A 319 -31.68 -20.75 8.94
C ASP A 319 -32.82 -19.74 9.18
N HIS A 320 -33.00 -19.31 10.42
CA HIS A 320 -34.04 -18.34 10.83
C HIS A 320 -33.77 -16.94 10.28
N VAL A 321 -32.51 -16.51 10.16
CA VAL A 321 -32.14 -15.23 9.52
C VAL A 321 -32.38 -15.31 8.02
N TYR A 322 -31.98 -16.42 7.39
CA TYR A 322 -32.21 -16.67 5.97
C TYR A 322 -33.70 -16.68 5.64
N ALA A 323 -34.51 -17.35 6.46
CA ALA A 323 -35.96 -17.37 6.32
C ALA A 323 -36.57 -15.97 6.49
N ALA A 324 -36.07 -15.17 7.43
CA ALA A 324 -36.51 -13.78 7.63
C ALA A 324 -36.12 -12.85 6.47
N ALA A 325 -34.97 -13.08 5.83
CA ALA A 325 -34.54 -12.35 4.65
C ALA A 325 -35.39 -12.67 3.40
N ASP A 326 -36.05 -13.84 3.39
CA ASP A 326 -36.88 -14.37 2.31
C ASP A 326 -36.33 -14.10 0.90
N PRO A 327 -35.10 -14.54 0.59
CA PRO A 327 -34.44 -14.13 -0.64
C PRO A 327 -35.14 -14.70 -1.89
N GLU A 328 -35.18 -13.88 -2.95
CA GLU A 328 -35.47 -14.34 -4.30
C GLU A 328 -34.42 -15.36 -4.77
N PRO A 329 -34.77 -16.30 -5.69
CA PRO A 329 -33.78 -17.21 -6.26
C PRO A 329 -32.69 -16.40 -6.98
N SER A 330 -31.44 -16.71 -6.67
CA SER A 330 -30.27 -15.99 -7.15
C SER A 330 -29.11 -16.94 -7.40
N THR A 331 -28.45 -16.78 -8.55
CA THR A 331 -27.21 -17.49 -8.86
C THR A 331 -26.17 -17.25 -7.77
N ASP A 332 -26.00 -16.01 -7.31
CA ASP A 332 -25.08 -15.64 -6.23
C ASP A 332 -25.33 -16.42 -4.94
N LEU A 333 -26.58 -16.49 -4.47
CA LEU A 333 -26.91 -17.21 -3.23
C LEU A 333 -26.77 -18.72 -3.39
N TRP A 334 -27.06 -19.24 -4.58
CA TRP A 334 -26.84 -20.65 -4.90
C TRP A 334 -25.35 -21.02 -4.90
N GLU A 335 -24.49 -20.14 -5.43
CA GLU A 335 -23.04 -20.30 -5.34
C GLU A 335 -22.52 -20.14 -3.92
N VAL A 336 -23.00 -19.13 -3.18
CA VAL A 336 -22.63 -18.93 -1.76
C VAL A 336 -23.02 -20.14 -0.91
N ALA A 337 -24.12 -20.82 -1.24
CA ALA A 337 -24.53 -22.05 -0.56
C ALA A 337 -23.52 -23.19 -0.69
N SER A 338 -22.60 -23.16 -1.66
CA SER A 338 -21.48 -24.11 -1.73
C SER A 338 -20.47 -23.97 -0.58
N TYR A 339 -20.45 -22.83 0.10
CA TYR A 339 -19.63 -22.60 1.29
C TYR A 339 -20.30 -23.05 2.59
N SER A 340 -21.60 -23.39 2.55
CA SER A 340 -22.31 -23.92 3.71
C SER A 340 -22.23 -25.44 3.71
N THR A 341 -22.01 -26.04 4.88
CA THR A 341 -22.11 -27.48 5.05
C THR A 341 -23.56 -27.97 5.08
N ASN A 342 -24.51 -27.05 5.23
CA ASN A 342 -25.93 -27.36 5.28
C ASN A 342 -26.54 -27.35 3.87
N PRO A 343 -27.03 -28.49 3.35
CA PRO A 343 -27.57 -28.57 1.99
C PRO A 343 -28.88 -27.79 1.82
N PHE A 344 -29.58 -27.46 2.92
CA PHE A 344 -30.87 -26.77 2.92
C PHE A 344 -30.87 -25.52 2.05
N TYR A 345 -29.87 -24.64 2.19
CA TYR A 345 -29.84 -23.36 1.47
C TYR A 345 -29.76 -23.53 -0.04
N ARG A 346 -28.97 -24.51 -0.49
CA ARG A 346 -28.82 -24.80 -1.92
C ARG A 346 -30.10 -25.40 -2.49
N GLU A 347 -30.68 -26.36 -1.78
CA GLU A 347 -31.94 -27.01 -2.15
C GLU A 347 -33.10 -26.01 -2.21
N ASP A 348 -33.17 -25.07 -1.26
CA ASP A 348 -34.20 -24.03 -1.24
C ASP A 348 -34.05 -23.05 -2.42
N GLN A 349 -32.83 -22.64 -2.77
CA GLN A 349 -32.58 -21.82 -3.97
C GLN A 349 -32.99 -22.56 -5.26
N GLU A 350 -32.67 -23.85 -5.39
CA GLU A 350 -33.09 -24.67 -6.53
C GLU A 350 -34.61 -24.83 -6.62
N LYS A 351 -35.27 -24.98 -5.47
CA LYS A 351 -36.73 -25.04 -5.38
C LYS A 351 -37.36 -23.72 -5.82
N ARG A 352 -36.93 -22.59 -5.24
CA ARG A 352 -37.42 -21.24 -5.57
C ARG A 352 -37.20 -20.92 -7.04
N ALA A 353 -36.06 -21.32 -7.61
CA ALA A 353 -35.75 -21.13 -9.01
C ALA A 353 -36.72 -21.89 -9.93
N LYS A 354 -37.03 -23.16 -9.61
CA LYS A 354 -38.04 -23.94 -10.34
C LYS A 354 -39.42 -23.32 -10.25
N GLU A 355 -39.83 -22.87 -9.06
CA GLU A 355 -41.14 -22.24 -8.83
C GLU A 355 -41.30 -20.92 -9.58
N LYS A 356 -40.22 -20.14 -9.72
CA LYS A 356 -40.21 -18.83 -10.40
C LYS A 356 -39.72 -18.89 -11.84
N ASN A 357 -39.43 -20.07 -12.38
CA ASN A 357 -38.86 -20.28 -13.71
C ASN A 357 -37.57 -19.44 -13.93
N PHE A 358 -36.73 -19.38 -12.91
CA PHE A 358 -35.43 -18.72 -12.93
C PHE A 358 -34.34 -19.74 -13.27
N ASP A 359 -33.40 -19.37 -14.13
CA ASP A 359 -32.27 -20.22 -14.52
C ASP A 359 -31.06 -19.94 -13.61
N LEU A 360 -30.63 -20.96 -12.85
CA LEU A 360 -29.44 -20.91 -11.99
C LEU A 360 -28.14 -21.23 -12.74
N GLY A 361 -28.22 -21.61 -14.03
CA GLY A 361 -27.06 -21.91 -14.85
C GLY A 361 -26.22 -20.68 -15.23
N TRP A 362 -24.95 -20.94 -15.59
CA TRP A 362 -24.02 -19.92 -16.07
C TRP A 362 -24.53 -19.28 -17.38
N ASN A 363 -24.84 -17.99 -17.31
CA ASN A 363 -25.36 -17.10 -18.32
C ASN A 363 -24.32 -16.08 -18.83
N GLY A 364 -23.02 -16.36 -18.65
CA GLY A 364 -21.95 -15.54 -19.22
C GLY A 364 -21.68 -14.27 -18.43
N TRP A 365 -21.85 -13.09 -19.05
CA TRP A 365 -21.43 -11.80 -18.49
C TRP A 365 -22.20 -11.39 -17.22
N LYS A 366 -23.38 -11.99 -16.98
CA LYS A 366 -24.19 -11.71 -15.78
C LYS A 366 -23.66 -12.40 -14.51
N ASP A 367 -22.86 -13.45 -14.65
CA ASP A 367 -22.27 -14.21 -13.51
C ASP A 367 -20.82 -13.81 -13.21
N LEU A 368 -20.31 -12.76 -13.87
CA LEU A 368 -19.01 -12.18 -13.51
C LEU A 368 -19.04 -11.58 -12.10
N MET A 369 -20.19 -11.03 -11.67
CA MET A 369 -20.33 -10.40 -10.36
C MET A 369 -20.20 -11.38 -9.18
N PRO A 370 -20.86 -12.55 -9.17
CA PRO A 370 -20.59 -13.57 -8.15
C PRO A 370 -19.14 -14.11 -8.19
N LEU A 371 -18.53 -14.23 -9.38
CA LEU A 371 -17.10 -14.57 -9.51
C LEU A 371 -16.21 -13.52 -8.82
N TYR A 372 -16.42 -12.22 -9.08
CA TYR A 372 -15.66 -11.14 -8.43
C TYR A 372 -15.83 -11.16 -6.91
N ARG A 373 -17.06 -11.39 -6.42
CA ARG A 373 -17.35 -11.51 -4.98
C ARG A 373 -16.65 -12.70 -4.33
N GLN A 374 -16.54 -13.82 -5.05
CA GLN A 374 -15.74 -14.97 -4.62
C GLN A 374 -14.24 -14.61 -4.58
N CYS A 375 -13.76 -13.83 -5.55
CA CYS A 375 -12.39 -13.34 -5.57
C CYS A 375 -12.10 -12.44 -4.37
N ASP A 376 -12.99 -11.52 -4.01
CA ASP A 376 -12.86 -10.66 -2.82
C ASP A 376 -12.75 -11.49 -1.54
N LEU A 377 -13.56 -12.54 -1.41
CA LEU A 377 -13.44 -13.49 -0.30
C LEU A 377 -12.07 -14.20 -0.30
N MET A 378 -11.55 -14.57 -1.47
CA MET A 378 -10.27 -15.26 -1.58
C MET A 378 -9.09 -14.32 -1.28
N LYS A 379 -9.12 -13.05 -1.70
CA LYS A 379 -8.08 -12.06 -1.38
C LYS A 379 -7.86 -11.86 0.12
N THR A 380 -8.91 -12.11 0.91
CA THR A 380 -8.91 -11.90 2.36
C THR A 380 -8.59 -13.18 3.15
N ARG A 381 -8.35 -14.31 2.47
CA ARG A 381 -7.98 -15.57 3.12
C ARG A 381 -6.47 -15.70 3.28
N GLU A 382 -6.05 -16.41 4.32
CA GLU A 382 -4.70 -16.96 4.38
C GLU A 382 -4.66 -18.26 3.61
N PHE A 383 -3.58 -18.44 2.86
CA PHE A 383 -3.29 -19.68 2.16
C PHE A 383 -2.04 -20.30 2.76
N THR A 384 -2.04 -21.64 2.80
CA THR A 384 -0.80 -22.39 3.02
C THR A 384 0.19 -22.05 1.92
N VAL A 385 1.49 -22.17 2.18
CA VAL A 385 2.55 -22.00 1.18
C VAL A 385 2.21 -22.80 -0.09
N LEU A 386 1.96 -22.07 -1.18
CA LEU A 386 1.46 -22.64 -2.43
C LEU A 386 2.57 -23.09 -3.37
N GLU A 387 3.76 -22.49 -3.26
CA GLU A 387 4.91 -22.73 -4.13
C GLU A 387 6.17 -23.00 -3.30
N PRO A 388 7.13 -23.79 -3.81
CA PRO A 388 8.40 -24.03 -3.12
C PRO A 388 9.21 -22.73 -3.01
N TYR A 389 9.68 -22.42 -1.80
CA TYR A 389 10.54 -21.26 -1.55
C TYR A 389 11.91 -21.43 -2.24
N GLU A 390 12.27 -20.47 -3.09
CA GLU A 390 13.51 -20.50 -3.90
C GLU A 390 14.73 -19.81 -3.25
N GLY A 391 14.63 -19.40 -1.98
CA GLY A 391 15.75 -18.87 -1.19
C GLY A 391 15.91 -17.34 -1.19
N GLY A 392 15.21 -16.63 -2.08
CA GLY A 392 15.14 -15.16 -2.11
C GLY A 392 13.73 -14.65 -1.87
N ILE A 393 13.60 -13.41 -1.40
CA ILE A 393 12.30 -12.77 -1.19
C ILE A 393 12.21 -11.49 -2.03
N ARG A 394 11.18 -11.37 -2.85
CA ARG A 394 10.95 -10.18 -3.71
C ARG A 394 10.54 -9.00 -2.84
N ASP A 395 10.83 -7.77 -3.26
CA ASP A 395 10.29 -6.55 -2.63
C ASP A 395 8.82 -6.31 -3.03
N THR A 396 8.00 -7.35 -2.94
CA THR A 396 6.54 -7.29 -3.07
C THR A 396 5.99 -8.63 -2.64
N VAL A 397 4.75 -8.65 -2.13
CA VAL A 397 4.01 -9.88 -1.93
C VAL A 397 3.80 -10.59 -3.27
N GLY A 398 3.83 -11.93 -3.23
CA GLY A 398 3.55 -12.75 -4.40
C GLY A 398 2.06 -12.68 -4.78
N GLN A 399 1.76 -13.07 -6.00
CA GLN A 399 0.39 -13.32 -6.44
C GLN A 399 0.28 -14.75 -6.93
N TYR A 400 -0.76 -15.46 -6.51
CA TYR A 400 -1.08 -16.80 -6.99
C TYR A 400 -2.30 -16.75 -7.90
N GLU A 401 -2.20 -17.34 -9.08
CA GLU A 401 -3.32 -17.46 -10.01
C GLU A 401 -4.20 -18.63 -9.58
N VAL A 402 -5.45 -18.35 -9.23
CA VAL A 402 -6.40 -19.38 -8.82
C VAL A 402 -7.00 -20.03 -10.08
N PRO A 403 -6.70 -21.31 -10.38
CA PRO A 403 -7.04 -21.90 -11.69
C PRO A 403 -8.54 -21.95 -12.00
N THR A 404 -9.39 -21.90 -10.98
CA THR A 404 -10.84 -22.00 -11.12
C THR A 404 -11.55 -20.69 -11.43
N ILE A 405 -10.89 -19.53 -11.21
CA ILE A 405 -11.52 -18.21 -11.27
C ILE A 405 -10.74 -17.18 -12.11
N TYR A 406 -9.61 -17.56 -12.72
CA TYR A 406 -8.77 -16.69 -13.57
C TYR A 406 -8.37 -15.37 -12.91
N GLU A 407 -8.25 -15.37 -11.58
CA GLU A 407 -7.95 -14.20 -10.78
C GLU A 407 -6.72 -14.45 -9.91
N LYS A 408 -6.02 -13.36 -9.58
CA LYS A 408 -4.80 -13.40 -8.78
C LYS A 408 -5.12 -13.01 -7.34
N ILE A 409 -4.60 -13.79 -6.40
CA ILE A 409 -4.74 -13.55 -4.96
C ILE A 409 -3.38 -13.29 -4.32
N VAL A 410 -3.36 -12.51 -3.26
CA VAL A 410 -2.15 -12.25 -2.47
C VAL A 410 -1.60 -13.56 -1.90
N ASN A 411 -0.31 -13.81 -2.13
CA ASN A 411 0.42 -14.96 -1.63
C ASN A 411 1.59 -14.50 -0.76
N THR A 412 1.49 -14.78 0.55
CA THR A 412 2.52 -14.48 1.54
C THR A 412 3.39 -15.70 1.90
N GLY A 413 3.27 -16.81 1.17
CA GLY A 413 3.94 -18.08 1.47
C GLY A 413 5.47 -17.95 1.60
N ASP A 414 6.12 -17.29 0.64
CA ASP A 414 7.58 -17.06 0.70
C ASP A 414 7.97 -16.22 1.91
N VAL A 415 7.15 -15.21 2.25
CA VAL A 415 7.36 -14.37 3.43
C VAL A 415 7.27 -15.22 4.70
N GLN A 416 6.24 -16.06 4.81
CA GLN A 416 6.05 -16.96 5.94
C GLN A 416 7.25 -17.89 6.11
N VAL A 417 7.71 -18.53 5.03
CA VAL A 417 8.88 -19.43 5.08
C VAL A 417 10.13 -18.66 5.47
N LYS A 418 10.35 -17.46 4.89
CA LYS A 418 11.52 -16.62 5.17
C LYS A 418 11.62 -16.21 6.64
N VAL A 419 10.50 -15.81 7.25
CA VAL A 419 10.47 -15.37 8.66
C VAL A 419 10.92 -16.47 9.62
N TRP A 420 10.65 -17.74 9.29
CA TRP A 420 11.07 -18.89 10.09
C TRP A 420 12.45 -19.44 9.73
N GLU A 421 13.07 -18.93 8.66
CA GLU A 421 14.37 -19.40 8.18
C GLU A 421 15.45 -19.16 9.25
N GLY A 422 16.24 -20.20 9.56
CA GLY A 422 17.37 -20.11 10.49
C GLY A 422 17.00 -20.07 11.98
N VAL A 423 15.72 -20.10 12.37
CA VAL A 423 15.28 -20.10 13.79
C VAL A 423 15.74 -21.35 14.55
N GLY A 424 15.91 -22.49 13.85
CA GLY A 424 16.32 -23.75 14.48
C GLY A 424 15.30 -24.27 15.49
N ARG A 425 15.74 -25.08 16.46
CA ARG A 425 14.88 -25.51 17.58
C ARG A 425 14.84 -24.42 18.62
N VAL A 426 13.65 -23.90 18.92
CA VAL A 426 13.42 -23.08 20.12
C VAL A 426 13.68 -23.97 21.33
N SER A 427 14.83 -23.82 21.97
CA SER A 427 15.17 -24.59 23.16
C SER A 427 14.16 -24.25 24.25
N SER A 428 13.56 -25.27 24.86
CA SER A 428 12.89 -25.10 26.15
C SER A 428 13.96 -24.69 27.16
N VAL A 429 13.97 -23.42 27.54
CA VAL A 429 14.71 -23.00 28.73
C VAL A 429 14.07 -23.75 29.91
N ASN A 430 14.86 -24.59 30.58
CA ASN A 430 14.48 -25.25 31.83
C ASN A 430 14.25 -24.23 32.94
#